data_AF-A0A535JU68-F1
#
_entry.id   AF-A0A535JU68-F1
#
_cell.length_a   1.000
_cell.length_b   1.000
_cell.length_c   1.000
_cell.angle_alpha   90.00
_cell.angle_beta   90.00
_cell.angle_gamma   90.00
#
_symmetry.space_group_name_H-M   'P 1'
#
loop_
_entity.id
_entity.type
_entity.pdbx_description
1 polymer ?
#
loop_
_entity_poly.entity_id
_entity_poly.type
_entity_poly.pdbx_seq_one_letter_code
_entity_poly.pdbx_strand_id
1 'polypeptide(L)'
;MHRATSTSLLDFLRERTGHAFVAETSRHADVFVEASVKEETRARLASAVDRDLSQVELDYGRQFDQRPAIYVFATRSSFALGLQQLFGVRTTDAGLLAAANGGVTLPRQGAIVINLQNVKSEGDLAIVRHELTHALIHQIVGADASVPAWLDEGLATLEERGDDVAVASRGTAVTMTMLAEGKVSLDRLESGVQWAQQNAALSGEAYTVAADAARLLRERVSRDGLIRAFEETGRGTTFAQAYAEAAGESLPDFERAFPARLAAENASPRFSHEEASGGVRWTVSGLKAGSSVDITISGLNYEVTYPGVTDKYGMYSAVFGETAPAGRYSVRVVGPGGAATGVFEILAGRAG
;
A
#
# COMPACT_ATOMS: atom_id res chain seq x y z
N MET A 1 22.44 -29.02 -0.60
CA MET A 1 22.12 -28.41 0.71
C MET A 1 21.08 -29.29 1.39
N HIS A 2 21.41 -29.88 2.54
CA HIS A 2 20.48 -30.69 3.32
C HIS A 2 19.31 -29.83 3.78
N ARG A 3 18.07 -30.23 3.47
CA ARG A 3 16.87 -29.72 4.15
C ARG A 3 17.02 -30.05 5.64
N ALA A 4 17.32 -29.05 6.45
CA ALA A 4 17.09 -29.08 7.89
C ALA A 4 15.68 -29.60 8.14
N THR A 5 15.51 -30.56 9.06
CA THR A 5 14.17 -30.92 9.53
C THR A 5 13.58 -29.69 10.24
N SER A 6 12.26 -29.48 10.19
CA SER A 6 11.61 -28.31 10.82
C SER A 6 12.07 -28.09 12.26
N THR A 7 12.25 -29.18 13.03
CA THR A 7 12.82 -29.16 14.38
C THR A 7 14.21 -28.52 14.46
N SER A 8 15.13 -28.86 13.56
CA SER A 8 16.49 -28.30 13.60
C SER A 8 16.53 -26.82 13.20
N LEU A 9 15.57 -26.34 12.41
CA LEU A 9 15.43 -24.91 12.09
C LEU A 9 14.85 -24.14 13.28
N LEU A 10 13.83 -24.68 13.95
CA LEU A 10 13.26 -24.05 15.15
C LEU A 10 14.28 -23.95 16.29
N ASP A 11 15.09 -24.99 16.48
CA ASP A 11 16.20 -24.97 17.44
C ASP A 11 17.24 -23.91 17.05
N PHE A 12 17.62 -23.84 15.78
CA PHE A 12 18.52 -22.79 15.26
C PHE A 12 17.98 -21.37 15.51
N LEU A 13 16.69 -21.14 15.22
CA LEU A 13 16.05 -19.84 15.45
C LEU A 13 16.11 -19.46 16.94
N ARG A 14 15.83 -20.43 17.82
CA ARG A 14 15.91 -20.23 19.27
C ARG A 14 17.33 -19.94 19.73
N GLU A 15 18.32 -20.68 19.24
CA GLU A 15 19.73 -20.45 19.58
C GLU A 15 20.21 -19.06 19.15
N ARG A 16 19.78 -18.59 17.98
CA ARG A 16 20.24 -17.31 17.41
C ARG A 16 19.52 -16.09 17.97
N THR A 17 18.24 -16.21 18.26
CA THR A 17 17.41 -15.08 18.69
C THR A 17 17.11 -15.09 20.18
N GLY A 18 17.28 -16.22 20.87
CA GLY A 18 16.79 -16.42 22.24
C GLY A 18 15.26 -16.61 22.34
N HIS A 19 14.53 -16.53 21.21
CA HIS A 19 13.08 -16.66 21.15
C HIS A 19 12.68 -18.01 20.55
N ALA A 20 11.70 -18.69 21.16
CA ALA A 20 11.12 -19.89 20.57
C ALA A 20 10.18 -19.52 19.42
N PHE A 21 10.20 -20.31 18.35
CA PHE A 21 9.32 -20.17 17.20
C PHE A 21 8.42 -21.39 17.06
N VAL A 22 7.25 -21.18 16.44
CA VAL A 22 6.32 -22.21 16.01
C VAL A 22 6.23 -22.15 14.49
N ALA A 23 6.34 -23.31 13.84
CA ALA A 23 6.05 -23.42 12.42
C ALA A 23 4.53 -23.55 12.23
N GLU A 24 3.93 -22.61 11.51
CA GLU A 24 2.51 -22.61 11.19
C GLU A 24 2.26 -23.32 9.86
N THR A 25 1.10 -23.97 9.74
CA THR A 25 0.75 -24.66 8.49
C THR A 25 0.25 -23.64 7.47
N SER A 26 1.02 -23.43 6.40
CA SER A 26 0.63 -22.67 5.21
C SER A 26 0.80 -23.55 3.97
N ARG A 27 -0.12 -23.42 3.02
CA ARG A 27 -0.10 -24.20 1.78
C ARG A 27 1.04 -23.80 0.85
N HIS A 28 1.40 -22.51 0.83
CA HIS A 28 2.29 -21.96 -0.20
C HIS A 28 3.54 -21.26 0.35
N ALA A 29 3.63 -21.01 1.66
CA ALA A 29 4.79 -20.39 2.30
C ALA A 29 5.33 -21.25 3.47
N ASP A 30 6.53 -20.92 3.92
CA ASP A 30 7.09 -21.48 5.17
C ASP A 30 6.97 -20.39 6.25
N VAL A 31 6.06 -20.58 7.22
CA VAL A 31 5.69 -19.54 8.19
C VAL A 31 6.20 -19.90 9.59
N PHE A 32 7.05 -19.05 10.15
CA PHE A 32 7.63 -19.19 11.48
C PHE A 32 7.20 -18.00 12.34
N VAL A 33 6.48 -18.25 13.42
CA VAL A 33 5.95 -17.19 14.30
C VAL A 33 6.50 -17.37 15.72
N GLU A 34 6.88 -16.28 16.39
CA GLU A 34 7.29 -16.35 17.80
C GLU A 34 6.22 -17.02 18.67
N ALA A 35 6.63 -17.97 19.50
CA ALA A 35 5.75 -18.79 20.31
C ALA A 35 4.94 -17.99 21.36
N SER A 36 5.36 -16.77 21.67
CA SER A 36 4.63 -15.84 22.55
C SER A 36 3.39 -15.22 21.90
N VAL A 37 3.26 -15.26 20.57
CA VAL A 37 2.06 -14.82 19.86
C VAL A 37 0.93 -15.83 20.13
N LYS A 38 -0.29 -15.36 20.42
CA LYS A 38 -1.45 -16.24 20.68
C LYS A 38 -1.75 -17.12 19.47
N GLU A 39 -2.14 -18.37 19.72
CA GLU A 39 -2.45 -19.37 18.67
C GLU A 39 -3.47 -18.88 17.65
N GLU A 40 -4.55 -18.23 18.09
CA GLU A 40 -5.55 -17.61 17.21
C GLU A 40 -4.91 -16.60 16.24
N THR A 41 -4.04 -15.73 16.74
CA THR A 41 -3.33 -14.75 15.90
C THR A 41 -2.39 -15.44 14.92
N ARG A 42 -1.70 -16.52 15.33
CA ARG A 42 -0.81 -17.28 14.43
C ARG A 42 -1.60 -17.98 13.31
N ALA A 43 -2.74 -18.57 13.63
CA ALA A 43 -3.63 -19.18 12.63
C ALA A 43 -4.19 -18.14 11.64
N ARG A 44 -4.54 -16.94 12.14
CA ARG A 44 -4.96 -15.81 11.30
C ARG A 44 -3.84 -15.33 10.38
N LEU A 45 -2.59 -15.26 10.87
CA LEU A 45 -1.41 -14.96 10.07
C LEU A 45 -1.20 -15.98 8.95
N ALA A 46 -1.22 -17.28 9.26
CA ALA A 46 -1.06 -18.32 8.24
C ALA A 46 -2.16 -18.26 7.17
N SER A 47 -3.40 -18.00 7.59
CA SER A 47 -4.54 -17.82 6.66
C SER A 47 -4.39 -16.59 5.78
N ALA A 48 -3.91 -15.47 6.33
CA ALA A 48 -3.63 -14.25 5.59
C ALA A 48 -2.52 -14.47 4.55
N VAL A 49 -1.44 -15.17 4.94
CA VAL A 49 -0.34 -15.54 4.03
C VAL A 49 -0.86 -16.35 2.84
N ASP A 50 -1.64 -17.40 3.05
CA ASP A 50 -2.16 -18.22 1.95
C ASP A 50 -3.09 -17.43 1.01
N ARG A 51 -3.98 -16.61 1.58
CA ARG A 51 -4.89 -15.73 0.83
C ARG A 51 -4.13 -14.71 0.00
N ASP A 52 -3.20 -13.99 0.62
CA ASP A 52 -2.53 -12.85 -0.01
C ASP A 52 -1.45 -13.31 -0.99
N LEU A 53 -0.81 -14.45 -0.75
CA LEU A 53 0.07 -15.08 -1.75
C LEU A 53 -0.72 -15.43 -3.00
N SER A 54 -1.87 -16.08 -2.86
CA SER A 54 -2.72 -16.44 -4.00
C SER A 54 -3.20 -15.21 -4.76
N GLN A 55 -3.51 -14.12 -4.04
CA GLN A 55 -3.94 -12.86 -4.64
C GLN A 55 -2.80 -12.18 -5.41
N VAL A 56 -1.61 -12.07 -4.82
CA VAL A 56 -0.42 -11.51 -5.50
C VAL A 56 -0.06 -12.33 -6.75
N GLU A 57 -0.12 -13.66 -6.68
CA GLU A 57 0.11 -14.50 -7.87
C GLU A 57 -0.91 -14.24 -8.99
N LEU A 58 -2.17 -14.03 -8.62
CA LEU A 58 -3.25 -13.69 -9.57
C LEU A 58 -3.03 -12.32 -10.20
N ASP A 59 -2.73 -11.31 -9.38
CA ASP A 59 -2.60 -9.92 -9.80
C ASP A 59 -1.41 -9.71 -10.74
N TYR A 60 -0.33 -10.47 -10.54
CA TYR A 60 0.86 -10.44 -11.38
C TYR A 60 0.86 -11.51 -12.49
N GLY A 61 -0.06 -12.48 -12.42
CA GLY A 61 -0.10 -13.62 -13.34
C GLY A 61 1.18 -14.46 -13.31
N ARG A 62 1.84 -14.53 -12.15
CA ARG A 62 3.12 -15.23 -11.93
C ARG A 62 3.05 -15.97 -10.61
N GLN A 63 3.56 -17.19 -10.58
CA GLN A 63 3.67 -17.97 -9.35
C GLN A 63 5.02 -17.73 -8.69
N PHE A 64 5.08 -17.93 -7.39
CA PHE A 64 6.35 -17.97 -6.68
C PHE A 64 7.14 -19.22 -7.08
N ASP A 65 8.33 -19.03 -7.66
CA ASP A 65 9.23 -20.14 -8.02
C ASP A 65 9.81 -20.81 -6.77
N GLN A 66 10.04 -20.03 -5.72
CA GLN A 66 10.45 -20.50 -4.40
C GLN A 66 9.43 -20.07 -3.35
N ARG A 67 9.06 -21.00 -2.46
CA ARG A 67 8.19 -20.70 -1.32
C ARG A 67 8.82 -19.59 -0.48
N PRO A 68 8.11 -18.47 -0.23
CA PRO A 68 8.63 -17.43 0.65
C PRO A 68 8.74 -17.95 2.08
N ALA A 69 9.86 -17.67 2.74
CA ALA A 69 10.04 -17.94 4.16
C ALA A 69 9.65 -16.69 4.97
N ILE A 70 8.63 -16.80 5.82
CA ILE A 70 8.05 -15.67 6.56
C ILE A 70 8.33 -15.86 8.04
N TYR A 71 9.00 -14.88 8.64
CA TYR A 71 9.38 -14.85 10.05
C TYR A 71 8.62 -13.74 10.76
N VAL A 72 7.76 -14.09 11.70
CA VAL A 72 6.90 -13.13 12.41
C VAL A 72 7.37 -12.98 13.85
N PHE A 73 7.75 -11.77 14.21
CA PHE A 73 8.23 -11.38 15.53
C PHE A 73 7.12 -10.63 16.27
N ALA A 74 6.92 -10.97 17.55
CA ALA A 74 5.87 -10.41 18.39
C ALA A 74 6.14 -8.96 18.79
N THR A 75 7.41 -8.55 18.89
CA THR A 75 7.82 -7.25 19.41
C THR A 75 8.83 -6.55 18.51
N ARG A 76 8.92 -5.23 18.58
CA ARG A 76 9.97 -4.43 17.91
C ARG A 76 11.37 -4.88 18.31
N SER A 77 11.56 -5.23 19.59
CA SER A 77 12.86 -5.65 20.12
C SER A 77 13.29 -6.98 19.54
N SER A 78 12.39 -7.97 19.53
CA SER A 78 12.70 -9.28 18.97
C SER A 78 12.85 -9.24 17.44
N PHE A 79 12.05 -8.42 16.76
CA PHE A 79 12.21 -8.11 15.34
C PHE A 79 13.59 -7.52 15.01
N ALA A 80 14.02 -6.46 15.72
CA ALA A 80 15.34 -5.85 15.53
C ALA A 80 16.48 -6.85 15.79
N LEU A 81 16.32 -7.72 16.79
CA LEU A 81 17.28 -8.77 17.10
C LEU A 81 17.34 -9.83 16.00
N GLY A 82 16.18 -10.27 15.49
CA GLY A 82 16.08 -11.21 14.37
C GLY A 82 16.77 -10.69 13.11
N LEU A 83 16.51 -9.44 12.73
CA LEU A 83 17.18 -8.77 11.60
C LEU A 83 18.72 -8.81 11.73
N GLN A 84 19.24 -8.59 12.94
CA GLN A 84 20.68 -8.61 13.19
C GLN A 84 21.27 -10.03 13.20
N GLN A 85 20.69 -10.93 14.00
CA GLN A 85 21.29 -12.23 14.32
C GLN A 85 21.04 -13.30 13.25
N LEU A 86 19.91 -13.21 12.53
CA LEU A 86 19.55 -14.17 11.49
C LEU A 86 19.94 -13.68 10.09
N PHE A 87 19.78 -12.38 9.84
CA PHE A 87 19.87 -11.82 8.48
C PHE A 87 21.05 -10.87 8.27
N GLY A 88 21.84 -10.59 9.31
CA GLY A 88 23.06 -9.79 9.22
C GLY A 88 22.83 -8.31 8.94
N VAL A 89 21.62 -7.79 9.19
CA VAL A 89 21.32 -6.37 9.08
C VAL A 89 22.11 -5.60 10.14
N ARG A 90 22.73 -4.48 9.76
CA ARG A 90 23.51 -3.66 10.71
C ARG A 90 22.61 -3.19 11.84
N THR A 91 23.14 -3.14 13.06
CA THR A 91 22.38 -2.79 14.27
C THR A 91 21.65 -1.45 14.16
N THR A 92 22.31 -0.42 13.61
CA THR A 92 21.69 0.90 13.42
C THR A 92 20.47 0.84 12.51
N ASP A 93 20.56 0.05 11.43
CA ASP A 93 19.51 -0.07 10.43
C ASP A 93 18.36 -0.91 10.98
N ALA A 94 18.67 -2.01 11.68
CA ALA A 94 17.67 -2.86 12.32
C ALA A 94 16.82 -2.09 13.35
N GLY A 95 17.44 -1.20 14.14
CA GLY A 95 16.71 -0.35 15.09
C GLY A 95 15.77 0.64 14.40
N LEU A 96 16.21 1.26 13.30
CA LEU A 96 15.39 2.17 12.49
C LEU A 96 14.21 1.43 11.85
N LEU A 97 14.46 0.28 11.23
CA LEU A 97 13.43 -0.56 10.61
C LEU A 97 12.40 -1.03 11.66
N ALA A 98 12.84 -1.46 12.84
CA ALA A 98 11.95 -1.87 13.91
C ALA A 98 11.06 -0.74 14.45
N ALA A 99 11.55 0.51 14.40
CA ALA A 99 10.77 1.66 14.82
C ALA A 99 9.74 2.10 13.77
N ALA A 100 10.06 1.94 12.48
CA ALA A 100 9.31 2.52 11.38
C ALA A 100 8.38 1.52 10.66
N ASN A 101 8.73 0.23 10.59
CA ASN A 101 8.13 -0.69 9.64
C ASN A 101 7.31 -1.81 10.30
N GLY A 102 6.25 -2.22 9.60
CA GLY A 102 5.44 -3.42 9.92
C GLY A 102 6.05 -4.71 9.35
N GLY A 103 6.86 -4.61 8.30
CA GLY A 103 7.57 -5.73 7.68
C GLY A 103 8.80 -5.26 6.89
N VAL A 104 9.63 -6.22 6.50
CA VAL A 104 10.74 -6.06 5.56
C VAL A 104 10.93 -7.35 4.76
N THR A 105 10.91 -7.24 3.43
CA THR A 105 11.41 -8.27 2.53
C THR A 105 12.92 -8.16 2.34
N LEU A 106 13.60 -9.31 2.42
CA LEU A 106 15.04 -9.48 2.27
C LEU A 106 15.32 -10.42 1.08
N PRO A 107 15.34 -9.89 -0.16
CA PRO A 107 15.36 -10.71 -1.37
C PRO A 107 16.52 -11.71 -1.45
N ARG A 108 17.73 -11.27 -1.11
CA ARG A 108 18.93 -12.13 -1.13
C ARG A 108 18.85 -13.30 -0.15
N GLN A 109 18.10 -13.13 0.93
CA GLN A 109 17.88 -14.13 1.96
C GLN A 109 16.62 -14.96 1.70
N GLY A 110 15.81 -14.61 0.69
CA GLY A 110 14.52 -15.26 0.40
C GLY A 110 13.55 -15.17 1.58
N ALA A 111 13.66 -14.11 2.39
CA ALA A 111 12.97 -14.00 3.66
C ALA A 111 12.08 -12.76 3.72
N ILE A 112 10.90 -12.94 4.30
CA ILE A 112 10.01 -11.86 4.72
C ILE A 112 10.02 -11.83 6.25
N VAL A 113 10.22 -10.66 6.83
CA VAL A 113 10.30 -10.48 8.28
C VAL A 113 9.19 -9.53 8.70
N ILE A 114 8.28 -9.96 9.57
CA ILE A 114 7.12 -9.17 10.03
C ILE A 114 7.30 -8.77 11.49
N ASN A 115 7.04 -7.49 11.78
CA ASN A 115 7.00 -6.92 13.10
C ASN A 115 5.55 -6.75 13.55
N LEU A 116 4.99 -7.76 14.23
CA LEU A 116 3.58 -7.80 14.57
C LEU A 116 3.15 -6.62 15.45
N GLN A 117 4.03 -6.11 16.31
CA GLN A 117 3.75 -4.95 17.16
C GLN A 117 3.51 -3.66 16.36
N ASN A 118 4.05 -3.55 15.14
CA ASN A 118 3.86 -2.40 14.27
C ASN A 118 2.70 -2.56 13.27
N VAL A 119 2.07 -3.73 13.22
CA VAL A 119 0.90 -3.94 12.38
C VAL A 119 -0.31 -3.29 13.04
N LYS A 120 -0.74 -2.15 12.50
CA LYS A 120 -1.70 -1.24 13.15
C LYS A 120 -3.17 -1.71 13.09
N SER A 121 -3.49 -2.81 12.41
CA SER A 121 -4.83 -3.38 12.41
C SER A 121 -4.79 -4.87 12.67
N GLU A 122 -5.61 -5.33 13.63
CA GLU A 122 -5.79 -6.76 13.83
C GLU A 122 -6.56 -7.41 12.67
N GLY A 123 -7.30 -6.65 11.85
CA GLY A 123 -8.30 -7.16 10.88
C GLY A 123 -7.73 -7.94 9.70
N ASP A 124 -6.91 -7.27 8.86
CA ASP A 124 -6.62 -7.78 7.51
C ASP A 124 -5.18 -8.22 7.28
N LEU A 125 -4.25 -7.88 8.17
CA LEU A 125 -2.82 -8.21 8.02
C LEU A 125 -2.29 -7.82 6.63
N ALA A 126 -2.80 -6.72 6.05
CA ALA A 126 -2.53 -6.30 4.66
C ALA A 126 -1.04 -6.10 4.35
N ILE A 127 -0.23 -5.83 5.38
CA ILE A 127 1.24 -5.82 5.30
C ILE A 127 1.81 -7.12 4.72
N VAL A 128 1.17 -8.27 4.94
CA VAL A 128 1.59 -9.56 4.36
C VAL A 128 1.57 -9.48 2.84
N ARG A 129 0.51 -8.88 2.28
CA ARG A 129 0.40 -8.67 0.84
C ARG A 129 1.48 -7.71 0.33
N HIS A 130 1.72 -6.61 1.04
CA HIS A 130 2.80 -5.66 0.74
C HIS A 130 4.16 -6.37 0.62
N GLU A 131 4.55 -7.14 1.63
CA GLU A 131 5.86 -7.80 1.64
C GLU A 131 5.96 -8.94 0.60
N LEU A 132 4.86 -9.67 0.37
CA LEU A 132 4.80 -10.69 -0.69
C LEU A 132 4.98 -10.08 -2.08
N THR A 133 4.44 -8.89 -2.32
CA THR A 133 4.64 -8.18 -3.60
C THR A 133 6.11 -7.91 -3.86
N HIS A 134 6.85 -7.39 -2.87
CA HIS A 134 8.30 -7.25 -2.99
C HIS A 134 8.97 -8.60 -3.29
N ALA A 135 8.60 -9.65 -2.56
CA ALA A 135 9.21 -10.97 -2.73
C ALA A 135 8.98 -11.52 -4.15
N LEU A 136 7.78 -11.37 -4.72
CA LEU A 136 7.49 -11.81 -6.08
C LEU A 136 8.25 -10.98 -7.11
N ILE A 137 8.25 -9.64 -6.98
CA ILE A 137 8.98 -8.75 -7.90
C ILE A 137 10.46 -9.14 -7.94
N HIS A 138 11.09 -9.32 -6.77
CA HIS A 138 12.51 -9.65 -6.68
C HIS A 138 12.84 -11.11 -7.03
N GLN A 139 11.87 -12.02 -7.08
CA GLN A 139 12.03 -13.32 -7.74
C GLN A 139 12.08 -13.17 -9.27
N ILE A 140 11.25 -12.28 -9.84
CA ILE A 140 11.21 -12.05 -11.29
C ILE A 140 12.45 -11.28 -11.76
N VAL A 141 12.78 -10.17 -11.10
CA VAL A 141 13.92 -9.31 -11.52
C VAL A 141 15.28 -9.84 -11.05
N GLY A 142 15.28 -10.74 -10.06
CA GLY A 142 16.48 -11.21 -9.38
C GLY A 142 16.93 -10.30 -8.24
N ALA A 143 17.42 -10.90 -7.15
CA ALA A 143 17.71 -10.22 -5.88
C ALA A 143 18.81 -9.12 -5.93
N ASP A 144 19.56 -9.03 -7.03
CA ASP A 144 20.61 -8.03 -7.26
C ASP A 144 20.22 -6.96 -8.28
N ALA A 145 19.08 -7.13 -8.96
CA ALA A 145 18.59 -6.14 -9.89
C ALA A 145 18.02 -4.93 -9.15
N SER A 146 18.18 -3.75 -9.77
CA SER A 146 17.67 -2.50 -9.22
C SER A 146 16.36 -2.15 -9.90
N VAL A 147 15.32 -1.96 -9.08
CA VAL A 147 14.05 -1.32 -9.44
C VAL A 147 14.00 0.01 -8.66
N PRO A 148 13.48 1.11 -9.24
CA PRO A 148 13.28 2.35 -8.48
C PRO A 148 12.47 2.08 -7.22
N ALA A 149 12.91 2.58 -6.06
CA ALA A 149 12.25 2.28 -4.80
C ALA A 149 10.80 2.79 -4.76
N TRP A 150 10.52 3.94 -5.38
CA TRP A 150 9.15 4.43 -5.55
C TRP A 150 8.26 3.46 -6.32
N LEU A 151 8.80 2.68 -7.27
CA LEU A 151 8.01 1.71 -8.01
C LEU A 151 7.78 0.45 -7.19
N ASP A 152 8.82 -0.08 -6.56
CA ASP A 152 8.75 -1.29 -5.72
C ASP A 152 7.78 -1.08 -4.54
N GLU A 153 7.96 0.00 -3.79
CA GLU A 153 7.10 0.37 -2.65
C GLU A 153 5.72 0.81 -3.11
N GLY A 154 5.61 1.48 -4.26
CA GLY A 154 4.34 1.92 -4.82
C GLY A 154 3.44 0.75 -5.23
N LEU A 155 4.01 -0.25 -5.89
CA LEU A 155 3.29 -1.48 -6.26
C LEU A 155 2.87 -2.26 -5.02
N ALA A 156 3.76 -2.44 -4.05
CA ALA A 156 3.44 -3.10 -2.79
C ALA A 156 2.33 -2.36 -2.01
N THR A 157 2.36 -1.03 -2.02
CA THR A 157 1.32 -0.19 -1.39
C THR A 157 -0.04 -0.30 -2.10
N LEU A 158 -0.04 -0.38 -3.44
CA LEU A 158 -1.29 -0.60 -4.20
C LEU A 158 -1.91 -1.95 -3.84
N GLU A 159 -1.09 -2.99 -3.72
CA GLU A 159 -1.53 -4.32 -3.30
C GLU A 159 -2.07 -4.30 -1.86
N GLU A 160 -1.36 -3.65 -0.92
CA GLU A 160 -1.81 -3.50 0.47
C GLU A 160 -3.19 -2.84 0.57
N ARG A 161 -3.42 -1.77 -0.19
CA ARG A 161 -4.67 -0.99 -0.15
C ARG A 161 -5.84 -1.70 -0.83
N GLY A 162 -5.56 -2.56 -1.82
CA GLY A 162 -6.58 -3.13 -2.68
C GLY A 162 -7.41 -2.06 -3.40
N ASP A 163 -8.69 -2.35 -3.64
CA ASP A 163 -9.60 -1.51 -4.42
C ASP A 163 -10.35 -0.43 -3.61
N ASP A 164 -9.83 -0.02 -2.45
CA ASP A 164 -10.47 1.02 -1.63
C ASP A 164 -10.38 2.40 -2.32
N VAL A 165 -11.49 2.79 -2.96
CA VAL A 165 -11.62 4.05 -3.71
C VAL A 165 -11.49 5.27 -2.80
N ALA A 166 -11.91 5.20 -1.54
CA ALA A 166 -11.82 6.32 -0.60
C ALA A 166 -10.35 6.56 -0.20
N VAL A 167 -9.62 5.49 0.11
CA VAL A 167 -8.19 5.53 0.39
C VAL A 167 -7.40 6.03 -0.82
N ALA A 168 -7.71 5.51 -2.02
CA ALA A 168 -7.08 5.96 -3.26
C ALA A 168 -7.33 7.45 -3.53
N SER A 169 -8.59 7.90 -3.44
CA SER A 169 -8.96 9.31 -3.68
C SER A 169 -8.29 10.26 -2.70
N ARG A 170 -8.20 9.86 -1.42
CA ARG A 170 -7.47 10.62 -0.40
C ARG A 170 -5.99 10.66 -0.72
N GLY A 171 -5.41 9.52 -1.07
CA GLY A 171 -4.00 9.41 -1.42
C GLY A 171 -3.62 10.35 -2.56
N THR A 172 -4.37 10.32 -3.65
CA THR A 172 -4.15 11.22 -4.80
C THR A 172 -4.22 12.69 -4.43
N ALA A 173 -5.16 13.10 -3.57
CA ALA A 173 -5.26 14.49 -3.10
C ALA A 173 -4.02 14.92 -2.28
N VAL A 174 -3.50 14.03 -1.44
CA VAL A 174 -2.26 14.23 -0.69
C VAL A 174 -1.07 14.38 -1.66
N THR A 175 -0.89 13.43 -2.58
CA THR A 175 0.19 13.45 -3.59
C THR A 175 0.17 14.75 -4.39
N MET A 176 -0.99 15.14 -4.92
CA MET A 176 -1.16 16.37 -5.68
C MET A 176 -0.74 17.62 -4.90
N THR A 177 -1.12 17.69 -3.62
CA THR A 177 -0.74 18.80 -2.73
C THR A 177 0.78 18.85 -2.54
N MET A 178 1.40 17.71 -2.25
CA MET A 178 2.85 17.63 -2.01
C MET A 178 3.67 17.98 -3.26
N LEU A 179 3.21 17.55 -4.44
CA LEU A 179 3.82 17.90 -5.72
C LEU A 179 3.69 19.39 -6.02
N ALA A 180 2.50 19.97 -5.81
CA ALA A 180 2.26 21.40 -6.03
C ALA A 180 3.09 22.30 -5.10
N GLU A 181 3.37 21.85 -3.87
CA GLU A 181 4.24 22.53 -2.92
C GLU A 181 5.74 22.27 -3.15
N GLY A 182 6.11 21.42 -4.12
CA GLY A 182 7.49 21.03 -4.38
C GLY A 182 8.15 20.24 -3.24
N LYS A 183 7.35 19.58 -2.38
CA LYS A 183 7.85 18.81 -1.23
C LYS A 183 8.47 17.48 -1.64
N VAL A 184 8.05 16.91 -2.77
CA VAL A 184 8.43 15.57 -3.23
C VAL A 184 8.61 15.53 -4.75
N SER A 185 9.46 14.62 -5.21
CA SER A 185 9.69 14.27 -6.61
C SER A 185 10.18 12.80 -6.67
N LEU A 186 9.98 12.11 -7.79
CA LEU A 186 10.26 10.67 -7.88
C LEU A 186 11.76 10.33 -7.83
N ASP A 187 12.63 11.23 -8.33
CA ASP A 187 14.08 11.12 -8.20
C ASP A 187 14.53 11.09 -6.73
N ARG A 188 13.84 11.82 -5.85
CA ARG A 188 14.11 11.81 -4.41
C ARG A 188 13.65 10.52 -3.72
N LEU A 189 12.81 9.73 -4.39
CA LEU A 189 12.27 8.45 -3.92
C LEU A 189 12.86 7.25 -4.67
N GLU A 190 13.92 7.45 -5.48
CA GLU A 190 14.53 6.38 -6.28
C GLU A 190 15.33 5.38 -5.43
N SER A 191 15.95 5.85 -4.34
CA SER A 191 16.88 5.05 -3.54
C SER A 191 16.19 4.30 -2.39
N GLY A 192 16.22 2.97 -2.43
CA GLY A 192 15.73 2.13 -1.33
C GLY A 192 16.51 2.32 -0.02
N VAL A 193 17.81 2.64 -0.11
CA VAL A 193 18.67 2.91 1.06
C VAL A 193 18.21 4.17 1.80
N GLN A 194 17.73 5.18 1.07
CA GLN A 194 17.27 6.44 1.67
C GLN A 194 15.77 6.43 1.98
N TRP A 195 15.04 5.39 1.59
CA TRP A 195 13.59 5.34 1.64
C TRP A 195 13.03 5.70 3.01
N ALA A 196 13.50 5.05 4.08
CA ALA A 196 13.03 5.30 5.44
C ALA A 196 13.19 6.77 5.87
N GLN A 197 14.32 7.40 5.50
CA GLN A 197 14.58 8.80 5.82
C GLN A 197 13.67 9.74 5.00
N GLN A 198 13.53 9.48 3.70
CA GLN A 198 12.67 10.30 2.83
C GLN A 198 11.20 10.17 3.24
N ASN A 199 10.74 8.97 3.54
CA ASN A 199 9.40 8.71 4.01
C ASN A 199 9.13 9.41 5.36
N ALA A 200 10.06 9.35 6.31
CA ALA A 200 9.94 10.05 7.58
C ALA A 200 9.86 11.59 7.39
N ALA A 201 10.67 12.15 6.50
CA ALA A 201 10.64 13.58 6.17
C ALA A 201 9.29 14.01 5.56
N LEU A 202 8.58 13.07 4.92
CA LEU A 202 7.25 13.24 4.33
C LEU A 202 6.13 12.77 5.26
N SER A 203 6.41 12.52 6.55
CA SER A 203 5.43 12.07 7.54
C SER A 203 4.70 10.77 7.17
N GLY A 204 5.35 9.88 6.41
CA GLY A 204 4.76 8.62 5.94
C GLY A 204 4.13 8.67 4.55
N GLU A 205 4.07 9.84 3.91
CA GLU A 205 3.34 10.01 2.65
C GLU A 205 4.16 9.61 1.40
N ALA A 206 5.41 9.15 1.54
CA ALA A 206 6.17 8.66 0.39
C ALA A 206 5.50 7.44 -0.28
N TYR A 207 4.93 6.55 0.53
CA TYR A 207 4.13 5.41 0.06
C TYR A 207 2.93 5.84 -0.78
N THR A 208 2.25 6.91 -0.36
CA THR A 208 1.10 7.47 -1.09
C THR A 208 1.52 8.01 -2.46
N VAL A 209 2.61 8.78 -2.51
CA VAL A 209 3.17 9.34 -3.75
C VAL A 209 3.63 8.21 -4.69
N ALA A 210 4.32 7.22 -4.14
CA ALA A 210 4.81 6.05 -4.86
C ALA A 210 3.67 5.21 -5.44
N ALA A 211 2.57 5.01 -4.71
CA ALA A 211 1.40 4.28 -5.18
C ALA A 211 0.75 4.99 -6.39
N ASP A 212 0.58 6.32 -6.36
CA ASP A 212 0.05 7.07 -7.51
C ASP A 212 0.97 6.98 -8.73
N ALA A 213 2.29 7.07 -8.52
CA ALA A 213 3.27 6.95 -9.60
C ALA A 213 3.29 5.53 -10.20
N ALA A 214 3.29 4.49 -9.36
CA ALA A 214 3.23 3.10 -9.78
C ALA A 214 1.94 2.79 -10.55
N ARG A 215 0.80 3.34 -10.11
CA ARG A 215 -0.48 3.22 -10.82
C ARG A 215 -0.39 3.80 -12.23
N LEU A 216 0.08 5.04 -12.37
CA LEU A 216 0.23 5.69 -13.68
C LEU A 216 1.24 4.96 -14.57
N LEU A 217 2.34 4.43 -14.00
CA LEU A 217 3.29 3.62 -14.76
C LEU A 217 2.62 2.35 -15.27
N ARG A 218 1.91 1.62 -14.40
CA ARG A 218 1.19 0.39 -14.75
C ARG A 218 0.12 0.63 -15.81
N GLU A 219 -0.60 1.74 -15.75
CA GLU A 219 -1.57 2.13 -16.78
C GLU A 219 -0.89 2.45 -18.12
N ARG A 220 0.28 3.09 -18.08
CA ARG A 220 1.04 3.43 -19.28
C ARG A 220 1.55 2.20 -20.03
N VAL A 221 2.10 1.20 -19.33
CA VAL A 221 2.67 0.00 -19.96
C VAL A 221 1.73 -1.20 -19.98
N SER A 222 0.56 -1.10 -19.35
CA SER A 222 -0.30 -2.22 -18.96
C SER A 222 0.36 -3.18 -17.96
N ARG A 223 -0.44 -4.02 -17.31
CA ARG A 223 0.09 -5.11 -16.44
C ARG A 223 1.10 -5.98 -17.21
N ASP A 224 0.72 -6.46 -18.39
CA ASP A 224 1.55 -7.41 -19.15
C ASP A 224 2.85 -6.76 -19.68
N GLY A 225 2.84 -5.44 -19.90
CA GLY A 225 4.07 -4.70 -20.23
C GLY A 225 4.97 -4.51 -19.01
N LEU A 226 4.40 -4.23 -17.83
CA LEU A 226 5.17 -4.15 -16.59
C LEU A 226 5.84 -5.49 -16.24
N ILE A 227 5.11 -6.60 -16.35
CA ILE A 227 5.67 -7.94 -16.12
C ILE A 227 6.79 -8.25 -17.11
N ARG A 228 6.63 -7.94 -18.41
CA ARG A 228 7.72 -8.06 -19.38
C ARG A 228 8.93 -7.22 -19.01
N ALA A 229 8.73 -5.99 -18.54
CA ALA A 229 9.83 -5.14 -18.13
C ALA A 229 10.61 -5.75 -16.94
N PHE A 230 9.91 -6.37 -15.98
CA PHE A 230 10.56 -7.12 -14.90
C PHE A 230 11.32 -8.35 -15.40
N GLU A 231 10.75 -9.14 -16.30
CA GLU A 231 11.43 -10.30 -16.87
C GLU A 231 12.68 -9.93 -17.65
N GLU A 232 12.63 -8.88 -18.49
CA GLU A 232 13.81 -8.37 -19.17
C GLU A 232 14.86 -7.85 -18.19
N THR A 233 14.42 -7.27 -17.07
CA THR A 233 15.32 -6.88 -15.99
C THR A 233 16.03 -8.10 -15.39
N GLY A 234 15.29 -9.19 -15.14
CA GLY A 234 15.86 -10.48 -14.70
C GLY A 234 16.80 -11.12 -15.72
N ARG A 235 16.69 -10.78 -17.02
CA ARG A 235 17.60 -11.20 -18.08
C ARG A 235 18.86 -10.33 -18.20
N GLY A 236 18.99 -9.29 -17.37
CA GLY A 236 20.17 -8.43 -17.28
C GLY A 236 20.02 -7.05 -17.94
N THR A 237 18.85 -6.71 -18.46
CA THR A 237 18.52 -5.35 -18.90
C THR A 237 18.27 -4.46 -17.68
N THR A 238 18.53 -3.16 -17.75
CA THR A 238 18.12 -2.27 -16.65
C THR A 238 16.60 -2.03 -16.70
N PHE A 239 15.95 -1.86 -15.54
CA PHE A 239 14.51 -1.57 -15.52
C PHE A 239 14.16 -0.32 -16.36
N ALA A 240 14.99 0.72 -16.33
CA ALA A 240 14.79 1.93 -17.13
C ALA A 240 14.79 1.66 -18.65
N GLN A 241 15.66 0.77 -19.13
CA GLN A 241 15.69 0.37 -20.54
C GLN A 241 14.46 -0.48 -20.90
N ALA A 242 14.12 -1.47 -20.08
CA ALA A 242 12.98 -2.34 -20.31
C ALA A 242 11.65 -1.56 -20.27
N TYR A 243 11.53 -0.60 -19.36
CA TYR A 243 10.43 0.37 -19.33
C TYR A 243 10.38 1.19 -20.62
N ALA A 244 11.51 1.71 -21.09
CA ALA A 244 11.54 2.56 -22.28
C ALA A 244 11.08 1.83 -23.54
N GLU A 245 11.43 0.56 -23.67
CA GLU A 245 10.95 -0.30 -24.74
C GLU A 245 9.44 -0.54 -24.67
N ALA A 246 8.90 -0.77 -23.46
CA ALA A 246 7.47 -1.01 -23.26
C ALA A 246 6.61 0.26 -23.39
N ALA A 247 7.09 1.40 -22.90
CA ALA A 247 6.33 2.64 -22.76
C ALA A 247 6.48 3.62 -23.94
N GLY A 248 7.51 3.42 -24.77
CA GLY A 248 7.90 4.35 -25.83
C GLY A 248 8.41 5.71 -25.32
N GLU A 249 8.86 5.78 -24.07
CA GLU A 249 9.42 6.97 -23.42
C GLU A 249 10.47 6.59 -22.37
N SER A 250 11.41 7.48 -22.05
CA SER A 250 12.40 7.16 -21.02
C SER A 250 11.80 7.22 -19.60
N LEU A 251 12.33 6.44 -18.66
CA LEU A 251 11.91 6.51 -17.26
C LEU A 251 12.08 7.93 -16.67
N PRO A 252 13.17 8.68 -16.92
CA PRO A 252 13.27 10.07 -16.49
C PRO A 252 12.24 11.02 -17.13
N ASP A 253 11.76 10.73 -18.34
CA ASP A 253 10.68 11.51 -18.95
C ASP A 253 9.33 11.24 -18.26
N PHE A 254 9.06 9.98 -17.91
CA PHE A 254 7.92 9.61 -17.09
C PHE A 254 7.97 10.34 -15.74
N GLU A 255 9.09 10.28 -15.04
CA GLU A 255 9.25 10.87 -13.70
C GLU A 255 9.05 12.39 -13.72
N ARG A 256 9.59 13.06 -14.73
CA ARG A 256 9.41 14.51 -14.92
C ARG A 256 7.97 14.87 -15.27
N ALA A 257 7.29 14.03 -16.03
CA ALA A 257 5.92 14.26 -16.47
C ALA A 257 4.86 13.83 -15.42
N PHE A 258 5.24 13.05 -14.40
CA PHE A 258 4.35 12.52 -13.38
C PHE A 258 3.41 13.59 -12.76
N PRO A 259 3.88 14.77 -12.31
CA PRO A 259 2.99 15.76 -11.72
C PRO A 259 1.92 16.27 -12.70
N ALA A 260 2.30 16.50 -13.96
CA ALA A 260 1.38 16.96 -14.98
C ALA A 260 0.36 15.89 -15.38
N ARG A 261 0.77 14.61 -15.42
CA ARG A 261 -0.13 13.48 -15.71
C ARG A 261 -1.17 13.30 -14.61
N LEU A 262 -0.73 13.30 -13.35
CA LEU A 262 -1.62 13.19 -12.22
C LEU A 262 -2.60 14.37 -12.16
N ALA A 263 -2.13 15.60 -12.44
CA ALA A 263 -2.99 16.78 -12.53
C ALA A 263 -4.04 16.65 -13.65
N ALA A 264 -3.66 16.13 -14.81
CA ALA A 264 -4.57 15.98 -15.94
C ALA A 264 -5.71 14.98 -15.66
N GLU A 265 -5.43 13.86 -14.99
CA GLU A 265 -6.47 12.90 -14.57
C GLU A 265 -7.40 13.46 -13.49
N ASN A 266 -6.93 14.47 -12.74
CA ASN A 266 -7.65 15.07 -11.62
C ASN A 266 -8.02 16.53 -11.87
N ALA A 267 -8.17 16.92 -13.15
CA ALA A 267 -8.50 18.28 -13.56
C ALA A 267 -9.91 18.74 -13.13
N SER A 268 -10.74 17.83 -12.63
CA SER A 268 -12.08 18.13 -12.11
C SER A 268 -12.31 17.42 -10.77
N PRO A 269 -13.03 18.06 -9.84
CA PRO A 269 -13.37 17.45 -8.56
C PRO A 269 -14.11 16.13 -8.74
N ARG A 270 -13.80 15.14 -7.90
CA ARG A 270 -14.39 13.79 -7.94
C ARG A 270 -15.26 13.55 -6.71
N PHE A 271 -16.36 12.83 -6.90
CA PHE A 271 -17.24 12.38 -5.83
C PHE A 271 -17.05 10.88 -5.58
N SER A 272 -17.00 10.49 -4.31
CA SER A 272 -17.08 9.10 -3.87
C SER A 272 -17.99 8.97 -2.65
N HIS A 273 -18.50 7.77 -2.41
CA HIS A 273 -19.28 7.47 -1.21
C HIS A 273 -19.10 6.02 -0.76
N GLU A 274 -19.34 5.78 0.51
CA GLU A 274 -19.28 4.47 1.16
C GLU A 274 -20.36 4.37 2.26
N GLU A 275 -20.77 3.16 2.59
CA GLU A 275 -21.61 2.90 3.75
C GLU A 275 -20.85 3.22 5.04
N ALA A 276 -21.51 3.89 5.99
CA ALA A 276 -20.92 4.28 7.25
C ALA A 276 -21.91 4.11 8.41
N SER A 277 -21.40 4.12 9.64
CA SER A 277 -22.27 4.25 10.81
C SER A 277 -23.01 5.59 10.73
N GLY A 278 -24.34 5.56 10.81
CA GLY A 278 -25.18 6.76 10.67
C GLY A 278 -25.56 7.13 9.24
N GLY A 279 -25.33 6.27 8.24
CA GLY A 279 -25.80 6.46 6.86
C GLY A 279 -24.69 6.29 5.83
N VAL A 280 -24.60 7.21 4.89
CA VAL A 280 -23.59 7.21 3.82
C VAL A 280 -22.55 8.28 4.10
N ARG A 281 -21.28 7.89 4.15
CA ARG A 281 -20.17 8.84 4.09
C ARG A 281 -19.92 9.17 2.64
N TRP A 282 -19.93 10.45 2.30
CA TRP A 282 -19.57 10.92 0.98
C TRP A 282 -18.37 11.86 1.07
N THR A 283 -17.58 11.88 0.00
CA THR A 283 -16.33 12.65 -0.09
C THR A 283 -16.24 13.32 -1.45
N VAL A 284 -15.81 14.57 -1.47
CA VAL A 284 -15.36 15.26 -2.68
C VAL A 284 -13.88 15.57 -2.56
N SER A 285 -13.10 15.19 -3.58
CA SER A 285 -11.66 15.46 -3.71
C SER A 285 -11.38 16.32 -4.95
N GLY A 286 -10.18 16.92 -5.02
CA GLY A 286 -9.74 17.71 -6.18
C GLY A 286 -10.21 19.16 -6.17
N LEU A 287 -10.71 19.68 -5.05
CA LEU A 287 -10.99 21.10 -4.86
C LEU A 287 -9.73 21.83 -4.36
N LYS A 288 -9.75 23.17 -4.33
CA LYS A 288 -8.66 23.93 -3.72
C LYS A 288 -8.58 23.67 -2.21
N ALA A 289 -7.38 23.42 -1.68
CA ALA A 289 -7.14 23.24 -0.25
C ALA A 289 -7.53 24.47 0.59
N GLY A 290 -8.08 24.22 1.78
CA GLY A 290 -8.45 25.26 2.75
C GLY A 290 -9.44 26.30 2.23
N SER A 291 -10.31 25.93 1.28
CA SER A 291 -11.21 26.85 0.60
C SER A 291 -12.68 26.59 0.94
N SER A 292 -13.47 27.66 0.93
CA SER A 292 -14.92 27.58 1.13
C SER A 292 -15.60 26.88 -0.05
N VAL A 293 -16.58 26.05 0.27
CA VAL A 293 -17.40 25.31 -0.70
C VAL A 293 -18.87 25.45 -0.36
N ASP A 294 -19.73 25.40 -1.37
CA ASP A 294 -21.18 25.32 -1.21
C ASP A 294 -21.62 23.88 -1.47
N ILE A 295 -22.37 23.31 -0.51
CA ILE A 295 -22.83 21.92 -0.55
C ILE A 295 -24.35 21.94 -0.63
N THR A 296 -24.90 21.29 -1.64
CA THR A 296 -26.33 21.07 -1.80
C THR A 296 -26.63 19.58 -1.77
N ILE A 297 -27.51 19.15 -0.88
CA ILE A 297 -28.04 17.78 -0.85
C ILE A 297 -29.52 17.85 -1.24
N SER A 298 -29.91 17.07 -2.24
CA SER A 298 -31.28 17.02 -2.76
C SER A 298 -31.81 15.59 -2.84
N GLY A 299 -33.09 15.38 -2.54
CA GLY A 299 -33.77 14.09 -2.54
C GLY A 299 -35.29 14.25 -2.56
N LEU A 300 -36.04 13.16 -2.33
CA LEU A 300 -37.50 13.21 -2.32
C LEU A 300 -38.01 14.13 -1.20
N ASN A 301 -38.58 15.29 -1.57
CA ASN A 301 -39.03 16.34 -0.64
C ASN A 301 -37.95 16.84 0.33
N TYR A 302 -36.68 16.72 -0.05
CA TYR A 302 -35.54 17.12 0.76
C TYR A 302 -34.60 17.98 -0.08
N GLU A 303 -34.29 19.18 0.42
CA GLU A 303 -33.22 20.01 -0.14
C GLU A 303 -32.59 20.82 1.00
N VAL A 304 -31.27 20.72 1.13
CA VAL A 304 -30.51 21.56 2.06
C VAL A 304 -29.28 22.08 1.35
N THR A 305 -28.97 23.36 1.57
CA THR A 305 -27.71 23.96 1.15
C THR A 305 -27.00 24.54 2.36
N TYR A 306 -25.70 24.26 2.49
CA TYR A 306 -24.87 24.78 3.56
C TYR A 306 -23.42 24.95 3.12
N PRO A 307 -22.68 25.88 3.73
CA PRO A 307 -21.27 26.07 3.43
C PRO A 307 -20.40 24.99 4.12
N GLY A 308 -19.28 24.66 3.48
CA GLY A 308 -18.22 23.83 4.03
C GLY A 308 -16.85 24.47 3.81
N VAL A 309 -15.81 23.85 4.37
CA VAL A 309 -14.41 24.21 4.13
C VAL A 309 -13.64 22.94 3.81
N THR A 310 -12.89 22.93 2.71
CA THR A 310 -12.02 21.81 2.37
C THR A 310 -10.85 21.73 3.34
N ASP A 311 -10.36 20.51 3.57
CA ASP A 311 -9.16 20.29 4.36
C ASP A 311 -7.90 20.79 3.63
N LYS A 312 -6.74 20.58 4.26
CA LYS A 312 -5.44 20.97 3.73
C LYS A 312 -5.04 20.26 2.43
N TYR A 313 -5.79 19.24 2.00
CA TYR A 313 -5.59 18.50 0.76
C TYR A 313 -6.65 18.80 -0.30
N GLY A 314 -7.58 19.72 -0.03
CA GLY A 314 -8.64 20.04 -0.98
C GLY A 314 -9.78 19.01 -0.98
N MET A 315 -9.99 18.31 0.13
CA MET A 315 -11.07 17.36 0.30
C MET A 315 -12.15 17.88 1.24
N TYR A 316 -13.40 17.46 1.01
CA TYR A 316 -14.50 17.60 1.96
C TYR A 316 -15.18 16.25 2.15
N SER A 317 -15.48 15.87 3.39
CA SER A 317 -16.19 14.62 3.70
C SER A 317 -17.22 14.84 4.79
N ALA A 318 -18.40 14.23 4.63
CA ALA A 318 -19.47 14.26 5.62
C ALA A 318 -20.29 12.96 5.57
N VAL A 319 -21.01 12.68 6.66
CA VAL A 319 -21.97 11.58 6.74
C VAL A 319 -23.37 12.13 6.63
N PHE A 320 -24.21 11.48 5.83
CA PHE A 320 -25.62 11.82 5.66
C PHE A 320 -26.46 10.55 5.67
N GLY A 321 -27.58 10.55 6.39
CA GLY A 321 -28.53 9.43 6.36
C GLY A 321 -29.22 9.12 7.69
N GLU A 322 -28.63 9.50 8.84
CA GLU A 322 -29.10 9.10 10.17
C GLU A 322 -30.58 9.43 10.43
N THR A 323 -31.04 10.59 9.98
CA THR A 323 -32.42 11.05 10.13
C THR A 323 -33.15 11.20 8.80
N ALA A 324 -32.50 10.83 7.69
CA ALA A 324 -33.07 11.02 6.36
C ALA A 324 -33.99 9.83 6.00
N PRO A 325 -35.16 10.06 5.39
CA PRO A 325 -35.97 8.97 4.86
C PRO A 325 -35.18 8.10 3.87
N ALA A 326 -35.49 6.80 3.83
CA ALA A 326 -34.94 5.91 2.81
C ALA A 326 -35.25 6.44 1.41
N GLY A 327 -34.26 6.41 0.51
CA GLY A 327 -34.42 6.92 -0.84
C GLY A 327 -33.10 7.34 -1.49
N ARG A 328 -33.20 7.81 -2.73
CA ARG A 328 -32.07 8.27 -3.53
C ARG A 328 -31.82 9.76 -3.28
N TYR A 329 -30.57 10.10 -3.00
CA TYR A 329 -30.12 11.48 -2.76
C TYR A 329 -28.98 11.84 -3.72
N SER A 330 -28.93 13.12 -4.06
CA SER A 330 -27.85 13.74 -4.84
C SER A 330 -27.11 14.74 -3.97
N VAL A 331 -25.79 14.75 -4.03
CA VAL A 331 -24.94 15.75 -3.40
C VAL A 331 -24.17 16.48 -4.49
N ARG A 332 -24.28 17.81 -4.48
CA ARG A 332 -23.49 18.70 -5.33
C ARG A 332 -22.62 19.58 -4.47
N VAL A 333 -21.32 19.59 -4.75
CA VAL A 333 -20.34 20.44 -4.08
C VAL A 333 -19.72 21.37 -5.11
N VAL A 334 -19.72 22.66 -4.84
CA VAL A 334 -19.13 23.69 -5.69
C VAL A 334 -18.09 24.47 -4.90
N GLY A 335 -16.93 24.71 -5.50
CA GLY A 335 -15.91 25.54 -4.90
C GLY A 335 -14.83 25.97 -5.88
N PRO A 336 -13.78 26.64 -5.40
CA PRO A 336 -12.62 26.95 -6.23
C PRO A 336 -12.00 25.64 -6.76
N GLY A 337 -11.86 25.54 -8.07
CA GLY A 337 -11.36 24.33 -8.76
C GLY A 337 -12.46 23.52 -9.46
N GLY A 338 -13.75 23.81 -9.22
CA GLY A 338 -14.85 23.24 -10.00
C GLY A 338 -16.03 22.79 -9.15
N ALA A 339 -16.75 21.80 -9.67
CA ALA A 339 -17.87 21.18 -8.97
C ALA A 339 -17.87 19.66 -9.15
N ALA A 340 -18.28 18.94 -8.12
CA ALA A 340 -18.57 17.52 -8.19
C ALA A 340 -20.06 17.29 -7.89
N THR A 341 -20.66 16.30 -8.54
CA THR A 341 -22.00 15.81 -8.20
C THR A 341 -21.95 14.31 -8.09
N GLY A 342 -22.61 13.78 -7.07
CA GLY A 342 -22.74 12.35 -6.87
C GLY A 342 -24.10 11.98 -6.32
N VAL A 343 -24.38 10.69 -6.36
CA VAL A 343 -25.67 10.12 -5.98
C VAL A 343 -25.41 8.90 -5.12
N PHE A 344 -26.19 8.73 -4.07
CA PHE A 344 -26.21 7.51 -3.26
C PHE A 344 -27.63 7.20 -2.78
N GLU A 345 -27.82 6.02 -2.21
CA GLU A 345 -29.08 5.58 -1.63
C GLU A 345 -28.95 5.50 -0.11
N ILE A 346 -29.98 5.97 0.60
CA ILE A 346 -30.17 5.68 2.02
C ILE A 346 -31.10 4.47 2.10
N LEU A 347 -30.58 3.37 2.65
CA LEU A 347 -31.36 2.16 2.86
C LEU A 347 -32.30 2.35 4.05
N ALA A 348 -33.48 1.75 4.00
CA ALA A 348 -34.36 1.69 5.16
C ALA A 348 -33.63 0.96 6.29
N GLY A 349 -33.52 1.60 7.46
CA GLY A 349 -32.93 0.96 8.64
C GLY A 349 -33.61 -0.38 8.88
N ARG A 350 -32.84 -1.46 9.04
CA ARG A 350 -33.39 -2.72 9.54
C ARG A 350 -34.04 -2.40 10.89
N ALA A 351 -35.37 -2.46 10.94
CA ALA A 351 -36.07 -2.51 12.21
C ALA A 351 -35.46 -3.68 13.00
N GLY A 352 -34.92 -3.38 14.18
CA GLY A 352 -34.30 -4.36 15.07
C GLY A 352 -35.27 -5.43 15.54
#